data_AF-A0A178K1X8-F1
#
_entry.id   AF-A0A178K1X8-F1
#
_cell.length_a   1.000
_cell.length_b   1.000
_cell.length_c   1.000
_cell.angle_alpha   90.00
_cell.angle_beta   90.00
_cell.angle_gamma   90.00
#
_symmetry.space_group_name_H-M   'P 1'
#
loop_
_entity.id
_entity.type
_entity.pdbx_description
1 polymer ?
#
loop_
_entity_poly.entity_id
_entity_poly.type
_entity_poly.pdbx_seq_one_letter_code
_entity_poly.pdbx_strand_id
1 'polypeptide(L)'
;MKDYELICDRIRAKKAQWHNIKASLLMSDVEGLIMDIEPYSNADRNASHISFLLKDLLEVLSIDFKSSAEKECAFKCLVNEIDCSLAPK
;
A
#
# COMPACT_ATOMS: atom_id res chain seq x y z
N MET A 1 -2.55 14.00 14.41
CA MET A 1 -3.61 13.80 13.39
C MET A 1 -3.28 14.43 12.05
N LYS A 2 -2.77 15.68 11.96
CA LYS A 2 -2.33 16.27 10.68
C LYS A 2 -1.31 15.43 9.91
N ASP A 3 -0.33 14.85 10.60
CA ASP A 3 0.69 14.02 9.94
C ASP A 3 0.10 12.72 9.36
N TYR A 4 -0.91 12.14 10.02
CA TYR A 4 -1.60 10.94 9.55
C TYR A 4 -2.41 11.23 8.27
N GLU A 5 -3.13 12.34 8.22
CA GLU A 5 -3.86 12.77 7.01
C GLU A 5 -2.90 13.01 5.83
N LEU A 6 -1.76 13.65 6.08
CA LEU A 6 -0.71 13.84 5.07
C LEU A 6 -0.13 12.51 4.57
N ILE A 7 0.04 11.53 5.45
CA ILE A 7 0.47 10.17 5.07
C ILE A 7 -0.58 9.51 4.19
N CYS A 8 -1.87 9.57 4.57
CA CYS A 8 -2.97 9.05 3.77
C CYS A 8 -3.04 9.70 2.38
N ASP A 9 -2.88 11.03 2.29
CA ASP A 9 -2.83 11.75 1.02
C ASP A 9 -1.65 11.31 0.15
N ARG A 10 -0.47 11.11 0.75
CA ARG A 10 0.70 10.60 0.03
C ARG A 10 0.47 9.17 -0.47
N ILE A 11 -0.17 8.30 0.31
CA ILE A 11 -0.52 6.94 -0.13
C ILE A 11 -1.47 7.01 -1.33
N ARG A 12 -2.53 7.84 -1.29
CA ARG A 12 -3.45 8.05 -2.42
C ARG A 12 -2.72 8.53 -3.67
N ALA A 13 -1.83 9.52 -3.54
CA ALA A 13 -1.09 10.08 -4.66
C ALA A 13 -0.15 9.05 -5.30
N LYS A 14 0.57 8.27 -4.49
CA LYS A 14 1.47 7.21 -4.94
C LYS A 14 0.70 6.05 -5.60
N LYS A 15 -0.43 5.65 -5.02
CA LYS A 15 -1.31 4.60 -5.55
C LYS A 15 -1.68 4.83 -7.02
N ALA A 16 -2.04 6.06 -7.37
CA ALA A 16 -2.41 6.43 -8.75
C ALA A 16 -1.28 6.15 -9.77
N GLN A 17 -0.03 6.08 -9.31
CA GLN A 17 1.13 5.86 -10.16
C GLN A 17 1.50 4.38 -10.26
N TRP A 18 1.14 3.54 -9.29
CA TRP A 18 1.63 2.16 -9.13
C TRP A 18 1.39 1.25 -10.34
N HIS A 19 0.35 1.49 -11.15
CA HIS A 19 0.08 0.72 -12.37
C HIS A 19 1.11 0.94 -13.49
N ASN A 20 1.89 2.02 -13.44
CA ASN A 20 2.76 2.47 -14.54
C ASN A 20 4.25 2.49 -14.16
N ILE A 21 4.63 2.05 -12.96
CA ILE A 21 6.02 2.10 -12.47
C ILE A 21 6.66 0.72 -12.53
N LYS A 22 7.99 0.69 -12.67
CA LYS A 22 8.77 -0.55 -12.54
C LYS A 22 8.60 -1.13 -11.14
N ALA A 23 8.46 -2.45 -11.04
CA ALA A 23 8.25 -3.17 -9.78
C ALA A 23 9.29 -2.84 -8.69
N SER A 24 10.57 -2.67 -9.05
CA SER A 24 11.62 -2.31 -8.09
C SER A 24 11.44 -0.92 -7.47
N LEU A 25 10.97 0.05 -8.25
CA LEU A 25 10.66 1.40 -7.76
C LEU A 25 9.40 1.38 -6.89
N LEU A 26 8.43 0.56 -7.28
CA LEU A 26 7.20 0.36 -6.52
C LEU A 26 7.46 -0.28 -5.15
N MET A 27 8.35 -1.27 -5.06
CA MET A 27 8.73 -1.88 -3.77
C MET A 27 9.32 -0.85 -2.81
N SER A 28 10.29 -0.05 -3.28
CA SER A 28 10.91 0.99 -2.46
C SER A 28 9.90 2.08 -2.03
N ASP A 29 8.98 2.45 -2.92
CA ASP A 29 7.88 3.37 -2.59
C ASP A 29 6.97 2.79 -1.49
N VAL A 30 6.59 1.50 -1.59
CA VAL A 30 5.73 0.83 -0.60
C VAL A 30 6.43 0.69 0.75
N GLU A 31 7.73 0.34 0.78
CA GLU A 31 8.54 0.30 2.01
C GLU A 31 8.57 1.65 2.72
N GLY A 32 8.74 2.75 1.97
CA GLY A 32 8.68 4.10 2.50
C GLY A 32 7.34 4.37 3.21
N LEU A 33 6.23 4.06 2.53
CA LEU A 33 4.89 4.26 3.07
C LEU A 33 4.60 3.42 4.32
N ILE A 34 5.16 2.21 4.41
CA ILE A 34 5.09 1.38 5.63
C ILE A 34 5.79 2.09 6.78
N MET A 35 7.04 2.53 6.59
CA MET A 35 7.80 3.24 7.64
C MET A 35 7.08 4.52 8.11
N ASP A 36 6.39 5.20 7.19
CA ASP A 36 5.63 6.39 7.49
C ASP A 36 4.36 6.11 8.32
N ILE A 37 3.63 5.04 8.02
CA ILE A 37 2.34 4.75 8.67
C ILE A 37 2.48 3.88 9.93
N GLU A 38 3.52 3.06 10.04
CA GLU A 38 3.77 2.15 11.17
C GLU A 38 3.70 2.84 12.55
N PRO A 39 4.22 4.06 12.76
CA PRO A 39 4.13 4.73 14.06
C PRO A 39 2.70 4.94 14.56
N TYR A 40 1.72 4.98 13.66
CA TYR A 40 0.30 5.20 13.98
C TYR A 40 -0.47 3.89 14.15
N SER A 41 0.11 2.74 13.78
CA SER A 41 -0.56 1.43 13.77
C SER A 41 -1.07 0.96 15.14
N ASN A 42 -0.43 1.39 16.23
CA ASN A 42 -0.86 1.03 17.59
C ASN A 42 -1.96 1.94 18.14
N ALA A 43 -2.15 3.11 17.54
CA ALA A 43 -3.08 4.14 18.02
C ALA A 43 -4.34 4.23 17.15
N ASP A 44 -4.28 3.80 15.89
CA ASP A 44 -5.35 3.91 14.93
C ASP A 44 -5.54 2.58 14.18
N ARG A 45 -6.75 2.01 14.27
CA ARG A 45 -7.09 0.75 13.63
C ARG A 45 -6.98 0.82 12.10
N ASN A 46 -7.30 1.97 11.51
CA ASN A 46 -7.18 2.17 10.07
C ASN A 46 -5.72 2.27 9.65
N ALA A 47 -4.88 2.97 10.41
CA ALA A 47 -3.43 2.98 10.20
C ALA A 47 -2.83 1.57 10.31
N SER A 48 -3.27 0.79 11.30
CA SER A 48 -2.90 -0.62 11.47
C SER A 48 -3.27 -1.45 10.24
N HIS A 49 -4.52 -1.30 9.77
CA HIS A 49 -5.03 -2.01 8.60
C HIS A 49 -4.26 -1.64 7.33
N ILE A 50 -4.05 -0.35 7.08
CA ILE A 50 -3.30 0.11 5.90
C ILE A 50 -1.84 -0.35 5.95
N SER A 51 -1.18 -0.31 7.12
CA SER A 51 0.17 -0.88 7.29
C SER A 51 0.20 -2.35 6.88
N PHE A 52 -0.77 -3.13 7.36
CA PHE A 52 -0.89 -4.55 7.03
C PHE A 52 -1.05 -4.76 5.51
N LEU A 53 -1.95 -4.03 4.86
CA LEU A 53 -2.16 -4.13 3.41
C LEU A 53 -0.93 -3.73 2.59
N LEU A 54 -0.16 -2.73 3.05
CA LEU A 54 1.09 -2.33 2.39
C LEU A 54 2.17 -3.41 2.53
N LYS A 55 2.23 -4.11 3.66
CA LYS A 55 3.15 -5.25 3.87
C LYS A 55 2.77 -6.42 2.95
N ASP A 56 1.49 -6.75 2.85
CA ASP A 56 1.00 -7.77 1.90
C ASP A 56 1.32 -7.39 0.45
N LEU A 57 1.20 -6.10 0.11
CA LEU A 57 1.56 -5.60 -1.22
C LEU A 57 3.05 -5.77 -1.49
N LEU A 58 3.91 -5.46 -0.52
CA LEU A 58 5.35 -5.65 -0.64
C LEU A 58 5.71 -7.13 -0.84
N GLU A 59 5.01 -8.03 -0.15
CA GLU A 59 5.17 -9.48 -0.32
C GLU A 59 4.78 -9.91 -1.74
N VAL A 60 3.61 -9.49 -2.24
CA VAL A 60 3.16 -9.80 -3.62
C VAL A 60 4.15 -9.28 -4.67
N LEU A 61 4.76 -8.12 -4.44
CA LEU A 61 5.78 -7.58 -5.35
C LEU A 61 7.06 -8.43 -5.34
N SER A 62 7.42 -8.99 -4.18
CA SER A 62 8.64 -9.77 -3.95
C SER A 62 8.52 -11.25 -4.36
N ILE A 63 7.31 -11.81 -4.40
CA ILE A 63 7.09 -13.22 -4.77
C ILE A 63 7.29 -13.44 -6.27
N ASP A 64 7.97 -14.54 -6.58
CA ASP A 64 8.00 -15.16 -7.91
C ASP A 64 6.73 -15.98 -8.14
N PHE A 65 5.70 -15.32 -8.66
CA PHE A 65 4.45 -16.00 -9.03
C PHE A 65 4.67 -16.94 -10.21
N LYS A 66 3.98 -18.09 -10.18
CA LYS A 66 3.95 -19.02 -11.32
C LYS A 66 3.25 -18.42 -12.54
N SER A 67 2.30 -17.52 -12.33
CA SER A 67 1.57 -16.81 -13.38
C SER A 67 1.60 -15.30 -13.18
N SER A 68 1.90 -14.56 -14.26
CA SER A 68 1.81 -13.10 -14.26
C SER A 68 0.38 -12.61 -14.01
N ALA A 69 -0.63 -13.38 -14.43
CA ALA A 69 -2.03 -13.02 -14.24
C ALA A 69 -2.47 -13.16 -12.77
N GLU A 70 -1.94 -14.14 -12.05
CA GLU A 70 -2.17 -14.31 -10.60
C GLU A 70 -1.55 -13.13 -9.83
N LYS A 71 -0.31 -12.76 -10.19
CA LYS A 71 0.37 -11.59 -9.60
C LYS A 71 -0.41 -10.31 -9.83
N GLU A 72 -0.87 -10.08 -11.06
CA GLU A 72 -1.64 -8.88 -11.41
C GLU A 72 -3.00 -8.83 -10.69
N CYS A 73 -3.67 -9.99 -10.54
CA CYS A 73 -4.92 -10.09 -9.80
C CYS A 73 -4.71 -9.77 -8.31
N ALA A 74 -3.75 -10.42 -7.65
CA ALA A 74 -3.43 -10.17 -6.24
C ALA A 74 -3.04 -8.70 -6.01
N PHE A 75 -2.21 -8.15 -6.89
CA PHE A 75 -1.82 -6.74 -6.87
C PHE A 75 -3.04 -5.81 -6.96
N LYS A 76 -3.92 -6.00 -7.95
CA LYS A 76 -5.12 -5.17 -8.11
C LYS A 76 -6.06 -5.27 -6.91
N CYS A 77 -6.25 -6.46 -6.35
CA CYS A 77 -7.07 -6.66 -5.16
C CYS A 77 -6.55 -5.86 -3.96
N LEU A 78 -5.24 -5.93 -3.67
CA LEU A 78 -4.62 -5.20 -2.56
C LEU A 78 -4.69 -3.68 -2.77
N VAL A 79 -4.41 -3.21 -3.98
CA VAL A 79 -4.48 -1.78 -4.33
C VAL A 79 -5.90 -1.23 -4.16
N ASN A 80 -6.92 -2.01 -4.49
CA ASN A 80 -8.32 -1.63 -4.29
C ASN A 80 -8.70 -1.60 -2.79
N GLU A 81 -8.25 -2.58 -2.02
CA GLU A 81 -8.54 -2.62 -0.58
C GLU A 81 -7.88 -1.45 0.18
N ILE A 82 -6.67 -1.06 -0.22
CA ILE A 82 -6.00 0.15 0.29
C ILE A 82 -6.84 1.39 -0.01
N ASP A 83 -7.45 1.48 -1.20
CA ASP A 83 -8.32 2.61 -1.57
C ASP A 83 -9.56 2.70 -0.70
N CYS A 84 -10.23 1.57 -0.49
CA CYS A 84 -11.40 1.48 0.37
C CYS A 84 -11.07 1.88 1.81
N SER A 85 -9.89 1.47 2.31
CA SER A 85 -9.40 1.84 3.65
C SER A 85 -9.03 3.32 3.79
N LEU A 86 -8.73 3.99 2.66
CA LEU A 86 -8.43 5.41 2.60
C LEU A 86 -9.65 6.28 2.27
N ALA A 87 -10.81 5.71 1.94
CA ALA A 87 -11.99 6.50 1.64
C ALA A 87 -12.52 7.20 2.91
N PRO A 88 -12.90 8.49 2.84
CA PRO A 88 -13.57 9.15 3.97
C PRO A 88 -14.90 8.43 4.25
N LYS A 89 -15.14 8.11 5.52
CA LYS A 89 -16.41 7.54 6.00
C LYS A 89 -17.48 8.60 6.18
#